data_AF-A0DM09-F1
#
_entry.id   AF-A0DM09-F1
#
_cell.length_a   1.000
_cell.length_b   1.000
_cell.length_c   1.000
_cell.angle_alpha   90.00
_cell.angle_beta   90.00
_cell.angle_gamma   90.00
#
_symmetry.space_group_name_H-M   'P 1'
#
loop_
_entity.id
_entity.type
_entity.pdbx_description
1 polymer ?
#
loop_
_entity_poly.entity_id
_entity_poly.type
_entity_poly.pdbx_seq_one_letter_code
_entity_poly.pdbx_strand_id
1 'polypeptide(L)'
;MFFNFARFFPQQQQLDTLLADPDCELENILQADNILQEIKGMGANKFADHIIKHPVMYYKMIRYIISVEDELTDKKAQIQYPFLCSEILGSQNQKLLDFLFERPEEILDADDEMTRFTLFPRLMGFLEVDVFNMTSAGYFSKALLAIIKKRGFDVWSEIINDKQILSNLLKHIDCKHIAEIIEKLIVLDTTQELADETYLNERKSLLQRIIILMQNKYYCSEIVENICDILIEITSKNMNSLYYNNTDIVPFVDQIKRPELLFEIAIKTQKAQPLQVLINLVEMTPKESKKEDEDEVVHHNEKDYSIFENIASEIPKNLLSKRYSAANFQNSNQENVQPFGLYKIMLLKLIQTLIQTSDIQIIETLLNANLIKVLENICIQYSSNNQIHVMTEKIIKSILDLDDEKITEHVFEFGQLIEFIVTYHTEENDKKGYLALLTSLANYLIEKSQNKSILQYYKDNQQWFNFVKNRLCNINQKEKPYLCNVNPKAKSEVADDQESDIMQILQKFNESYYGQQTQEEQQDQDQETSKQDQDLDTYNSQDNGQLEEDENILMDMNHGQVWSDDTNQENRQNQDDEIQGNKCQDSLQMTSENAKEISQIGENISILFNHNLFWKIEYDCQESDDILNSYA
;
A
#
# COMPACT_ATOMS: atom_id res chain seq x y z
N MET A 1 44.12 12.62 17.08
CA MET A 1 42.78 12.73 17.69
C MET A 1 42.46 14.20 17.89
N PHE A 2 41.58 14.77 17.08
CA PHE A 2 41.04 16.11 17.32
C PHE A 2 39.76 15.95 18.14
N PHE A 3 39.75 16.44 19.38
CA PHE A 3 38.55 16.49 20.20
C PHE A 3 37.56 17.46 19.58
N ASN A 4 36.35 16.99 19.26
CA ASN A 4 35.27 17.84 18.78
C ASN A 4 34.67 18.59 19.99
N PHE A 5 35.23 19.75 20.31
CA PHE A 5 34.82 20.62 21.42
C PHE A 5 33.39 21.16 21.30
N ALA A 6 32.71 20.97 20.15
CA ALA A 6 31.33 21.39 19.94
C ALA A 6 30.30 20.67 20.83
N ARG A 7 30.64 19.50 21.40
CA ARG A 7 29.77 18.79 22.36
C ARG A 7 29.78 19.37 23.79
N PHE A 8 30.75 20.21 24.13
CA PHE A 8 30.96 20.68 25.52
C PHE A 8 30.47 22.11 25.78
N PHE A 9 30.02 22.83 24.76
CA PHE A 9 29.33 24.11 24.95
C PHE A 9 27.83 23.85 24.84
N PRO A 10 27.01 24.15 25.87
CA PRO A 10 25.57 24.21 25.66
C PRO A 10 25.34 25.25 24.56
N GLN A 11 24.88 24.81 23.40
CA GLN A 11 24.28 25.75 22.46
C GLN A 11 23.15 26.42 23.24
N GLN A 12 23.31 27.71 23.51
CA GLN A 12 22.29 28.49 24.16
C GLN A 12 21.06 28.38 23.25
N GLN A 13 19.99 27.73 23.73
CA GLN A 13 18.82 27.45 22.91
C GLN A 13 18.32 28.77 22.35
N GLN A 14 18.37 28.91 21.02
CA GLN A 14 17.97 30.13 20.35
C GLN A 14 16.49 30.42 20.64
N LEU A 15 15.70 29.35 20.75
CA LEU A 15 14.31 29.39 21.16
C LEU A 15 14.12 30.09 22.50
N ASP A 16 14.89 29.76 23.55
CA ASP A 16 14.72 30.38 24.88
C ASP A 16 14.96 31.89 24.85
N THR A 17 15.91 32.33 24.01
CA THR A 17 16.22 33.75 23.84
C THR A 17 15.10 34.48 23.12
N LEU A 18 14.51 33.85 22.10
CA LEU A 18 13.39 34.41 21.34
C LEU A 18 12.10 34.45 22.16
N LEU A 19 11.81 33.40 22.94
CA LEU A 19 10.59 33.33 23.77
C LEU A 19 10.64 34.26 24.99
N ALA A 20 11.84 34.73 25.38
CA ALA A 20 12.01 35.71 26.45
C ALA A 20 11.68 37.15 26.02
N ASP A 21 11.62 37.42 24.71
CA ASP A 21 11.24 38.72 24.17
C ASP A 21 9.71 38.86 24.17
N PRO A 22 9.14 39.82 24.93
CA PRO A 22 7.69 40.01 25.01
C PRO A 22 7.06 40.49 23.69
N ASP A 23 7.85 41.09 22.79
CA ASP A 23 7.40 41.58 21.48
C ASP A 23 7.76 40.59 20.36
N CYS A 24 8.10 39.34 20.71
CA CYS A 24 8.48 38.32 19.73
C CYS A 24 7.31 38.01 18.78
N GLU A 25 7.56 38.08 17.47
CA GLU A 25 6.61 37.64 16.45
C GLU A 25 6.88 36.18 16.05
N LEU A 26 5.83 35.46 15.64
CA LEU A 26 5.95 34.09 15.14
C LEU A 26 6.99 33.98 14.02
N GLU A 27 7.03 34.96 13.13
CA GLU A 27 7.94 35.00 11.99
C GLU A 27 9.42 35.04 12.43
N ASN A 28 9.74 35.75 13.53
CA ASN A 28 11.09 35.77 14.10
C ASN A 28 11.51 34.39 14.60
N ILE A 29 10.57 33.63 15.16
CA ILE A 29 10.79 32.24 15.59
C ILE A 29 11.00 31.35 14.37
N LEU A 30 10.11 31.41 13.36
CA LEU A 30 10.18 30.53 12.19
C LEU A 30 11.39 30.78 11.29
N GLN A 31 11.97 31.99 11.33
CA GLN A 31 13.20 32.33 10.60
C GLN A 31 14.49 31.88 11.28
N ALA A 32 14.44 31.52 12.57
CA ALA A 32 15.61 31.09 13.32
C ALA A 32 16.22 29.78 12.75
N ASP A 33 17.56 29.72 12.75
CA ASP A 33 18.30 28.57 12.23
C ASP A 33 18.06 27.34 13.13
N ASN A 34 17.82 26.17 12.52
CA ASN A 34 17.56 24.90 13.22
C ASN A 34 16.40 24.90 14.22
N ILE A 35 15.53 25.92 14.19
CA ILE A 35 14.47 26.09 15.19
C ILE A 35 13.51 24.89 15.28
N LEU A 36 13.28 24.18 14.17
CA LEU A 36 12.42 23.01 14.16
C LEU A 36 12.92 21.90 15.09
N GLN A 37 14.24 21.70 15.16
CA GLN A 37 14.82 20.67 16.04
C GLN A 37 14.69 21.08 17.50
N GLU A 38 14.86 22.37 17.83
CA GLU A 38 14.65 22.89 19.18
C GLU A 38 13.18 22.76 19.62
N ILE A 39 12.23 23.13 18.74
CA ILE A 39 10.79 23.05 19.02
C ILE A 39 10.31 21.60 19.12
N LYS A 40 10.86 20.65 18.33
CA LYS A 40 10.48 19.23 18.45
C LYS A 40 11.19 18.49 19.57
N GLY A 41 12.33 18.99 20.02
CA GLY A 41 13.15 18.40 21.07
C GLY A 41 12.82 18.98 22.45
N MET A 42 13.85 19.42 23.17
CA MET A 42 13.74 19.90 24.55
C MET A 42 12.88 21.16 24.71
N GLY A 43 12.71 21.95 23.64
CA GLY A 43 11.93 23.19 23.65
C GLY A 43 10.42 23.00 23.46
N ALA A 44 9.94 21.78 23.20
CA ALA A 44 8.55 21.53 22.79
C ALA A 44 7.50 22.09 23.76
N ASN A 45 7.67 21.83 25.06
CA ASN A 45 6.72 22.32 26.06
C ASN A 45 6.77 23.83 26.23
N LYS A 46 7.97 24.43 26.20
CA LYS A 46 8.15 25.89 26.33
C LYS A 46 7.53 26.64 25.15
N PHE A 47 7.76 26.15 23.94
CA PHE A 47 7.14 26.70 22.73
C PHE A 47 5.62 26.59 22.82
N ALA A 48 5.08 25.42 23.21
CA ALA A 48 3.64 25.24 23.36
C ALA A 48 3.04 26.20 24.41
N ASP A 49 3.69 26.35 25.56
CA ASP A 49 3.26 27.27 26.62
C ASP A 49 3.25 28.73 26.14
N HIS A 50 4.22 29.12 25.32
CA HIS A 50 4.24 30.46 24.71
C HIS A 50 3.11 30.64 23.70
N ILE A 51 2.88 29.67 22.79
CA ILE A 51 1.83 29.75 21.78
C ILE A 51 0.42 29.79 22.42
N ILE A 52 0.20 29.03 23.50
CA ILE A 52 -1.08 29.03 24.23
C ILE A 52 -1.36 30.38 24.91
N LYS A 53 -0.31 31.05 25.38
CA LYS A 53 -0.38 32.42 25.93
C LYS A 53 -0.55 33.49 24.86
N HIS A 54 -0.29 33.16 23.59
CA HIS A 54 -0.44 34.07 22.46
C HIS A 54 -1.23 33.40 21.32
N PRO A 55 -2.55 33.16 21.48
CA PRO A 55 -3.37 32.41 20.51
C PRO A 55 -3.36 33.01 19.09
N VAL A 56 -3.10 34.31 18.96
CA VAL A 56 -2.89 34.99 17.66
C VAL A 56 -1.72 34.37 16.88
N MET A 57 -0.64 33.94 17.54
CA MET A 57 0.45 33.21 16.88
C MET A 57 -0.03 31.85 16.38
N TYR A 58 -0.82 31.13 17.17
CA TYR A 58 -1.40 29.86 16.72
C TYR A 58 -2.31 30.09 15.49
N TYR A 59 -3.14 31.14 15.52
CA TYR A 59 -3.96 31.51 14.37
C TYR A 59 -3.11 31.76 13.11
N LYS A 60 -1.98 32.49 13.23
CA LYS A 60 -1.02 32.67 12.14
C LYS A 60 -0.43 31.35 11.65
N MET A 61 -0.05 30.43 12.56
CA MET A 61 0.45 29.11 12.19
C MET A 61 -0.56 28.34 11.34
N ILE A 62 -1.84 28.33 11.75
CA ILE A 62 -2.92 27.67 10.98
C ILE A 62 -3.09 28.36 9.63
N ARG A 63 -3.08 29.70 9.59
CA ARG A 63 -3.16 30.47 8.33
C ARG A 63 -2.03 30.08 7.36
N TYR A 64 -0.80 29.93 7.83
CA TYR A 64 0.32 29.47 7.00
C TYR A 64 0.14 28.03 6.50
N ILE A 65 -0.47 27.14 7.28
CA ILE A 65 -0.74 25.76 6.85
C ILE A 65 -1.76 25.73 5.70
N ILE A 66 -2.85 26.49 5.82
CA ILE A 66 -4.00 26.38 4.91
C ILE A 66 -3.94 27.31 3.71
N SER A 67 -3.09 28.34 3.73
CA SER A 67 -2.98 29.34 2.67
C SER A 67 -1.52 29.65 2.36
N VAL A 68 -1.14 29.49 1.08
CA VAL A 68 0.09 30.08 0.56
C VAL A 68 -0.26 31.50 0.13
N GLU A 69 0.12 32.49 0.93
CA GLU A 69 -0.15 33.88 0.62
C GLU A 69 0.74 34.36 -0.52
N ASP A 70 0.12 34.81 -1.62
CA ASP A 70 0.80 35.49 -2.72
C ASP A 70 1.48 36.80 -2.27
N GLU A 71 1.07 37.36 -1.13
CA GLU A 71 1.58 38.62 -0.57
C GLU A 71 2.89 38.50 0.21
N LEU A 72 3.37 37.28 0.51
CA LEU A 72 4.67 37.11 1.14
C LEU A 72 5.76 37.63 0.19
N THR A 73 6.44 38.69 0.62
CA THR A 73 7.46 39.40 -0.18
C THR A 73 8.69 38.53 -0.44
N ASP A 74 8.86 37.47 0.37
CA ASP A 74 9.95 36.50 0.28
C ASP A 74 9.43 35.10 -0.10
N LYS A 75 9.89 34.59 -1.25
CA LYS A 75 9.60 33.23 -1.73
C LYS A 75 10.13 32.15 -0.80
N LYS A 76 11.18 32.43 -0.02
CA LYS A 76 11.70 31.48 0.97
C LYS A 76 10.71 31.31 2.12
N ALA A 77 10.15 32.41 2.62
CA ALA A 77 9.10 32.40 3.64
C ALA A 77 7.82 31.66 3.18
N GLN A 78 7.43 31.82 1.91
CA GLN A 78 6.26 31.13 1.31
C GLN A 78 6.32 29.61 1.41
N ILE A 79 7.53 29.02 1.37
CA ILE A 79 7.73 27.57 1.47
C ILE A 79 8.07 27.18 2.91
N GLN A 80 8.90 27.97 3.58
CA GLN A 80 9.42 27.66 4.91
C GLN A 80 8.32 27.67 5.98
N TYR A 81 7.47 28.70 6.04
CA TYR A 81 6.49 28.81 7.14
C TYR A 81 5.43 27.71 7.11
N PRO A 82 4.76 27.42 5.97
CA PRO A 82 3.79 26.32 5.92
C PRO A 82 4.41 24.98 6.28
N PHE A 83 5.63 24.72 5.80
CA PHE A 83 6.39 23.52 6.14
C PHE A 83 6.63 23.42 7.66
N LEU A 84 7.24 24.44 8.27
CA LEU A 84 7.56 24.44 9.69
C LEU A 84 6.30 24.32 10.56
N CYS A 85 5.26 25.10 10.29
CA CYS A 85 4.00 25.04 11.05
C CYS A 85 3.35 23.65 10.96
N SER A 86 3.32 23.04 9.76
CA SER A 86 2.80 21.68 9.59
C SER A 86 3.63 20.62 10.33
N GLU A 87 4.95 20.79 10.38
CA GLU A 87 5.87 19.89 11.09
C GLU A 87 5.75 20.03 12.61
N ILE A 88 5.50 21.24 13.11
CA ILE A 88 5.29 21.52 14.54
C ILE A 88 3.99 20.87 15.00
N LEU A 89 2.87 21.07 14.31
CA LEU A 89 1.62 20.37 14.67
C LEU A 89 1.73 18.85 14.45
N GLY A 90 2.41 18.43 13.38
CA GLY A 90 2.72 17.04 13.09
C GLY A 90 3.52 16.33 14.18
N SER A 91 4.24 17.08 15.03
CA SER A 91 4.98 16.54 16.17
C SER A 91 4.10 16.00 17.31
N GLN A 92 2.78 16.17 17.23
CA GLN A 92 1.81 15.67 18.20
C GLN A 92 2.03 16.22 19.62
N ASN A 93 2.47 17.48 19.75
CA ASN A 93 2.59 18.15 21.04
C ASN A 93 1.21 18.27 21.71
N GLN A 94 1.01 17.50 22.78
CA GLN A 94 -0.29 17.38 23.43
C GLN A 94 -0.89 18.72 23.87
N LYS A 95 -0.09 19.64 24.45
CA LYS A 95 -0.59 20.94 24.89
C LYS A 95 -1.21 21.76 23.75
N LEU A 96 -0.54 21.78 22.59
CA LEU A 96 -1.04 22.50 21.40
C LEU A 96 -2.32 21.87 20.85
N LEU A 97 -2.42 20.54 20.90
CA LEU A 97 -3.61 19.83 20.41
C LEU A 97 -4.78 19.99 21.38
N ASP A 98 -4.53 19.90 22.68
CA ASP A 98 -5.55 20.06 23.72
C ASP A 98 -6.15 21.47 23.68
N PHE A 99 -5.32 22.48 23.46
CA PHE A 99 -5.76 23.87 23.33
C PHE A 99 -6.75 24.14 22.17
N LEU A 100 -6.84 23.26 21.18
CA LEU A 100 -7.81 23.40 20.08
C LEU A 100 -9.26 23.12 20.55
N PHE A 101 -9.43 22.33 21.60
CA PHE A 101 -10.74 21.82 22.04
C PHE A 101 -11.06 22.16 23.49
N GLU A 102 -10.03 22.17 24.34
CA GLU A 102 -10.16 22.40 25.78
C GLU A 102 -9.82 23.85 26.14
N ARG A 103 -10.55 24.34 27.14
CA ARG A 103 -10.23 25.62 27.76
C ARG A 103 -9.00 25.44 28.66
N PRO A 104 -7.95 26.27 28.51
CA PRO A 104 -6.78 26.19 29.40
C PRO A 104 -7.18 26.53 30.84
N GLU A 105 -6.39 26.06 31.81
CA GLU A 105 -6.58 26.40 33.22
C GLU A 105 -6.37 27.90 33.49
N GLU A 106 -5.45 28.53 32.74
CA GLU A 106 -5.22 29.98 32.81
C GLU A 106 -6.37 30.74 32.14
N ILE A 107 -6.85 31.79 32.81
CA ILE A 107 -7.92 32.63 32.26
C ILE A 107 -7.35 33.49 31.14
N LEU A 108 -7.74 33.17 29.90
CA LEU A 108 -7.54 34.03 28.75
C LEU A 108 -8.43 35.27 28.83
N ASP A 109 -7.99 36.36 28.22
CA ASP A 109 -8.88 37.49 27.97
C ASP A 109 -9.93 37.14 26.91
N ALA A 110 -10.91 38.01 26.71
CA ALA A 110 -12.04 37.73 25.84
C ALA A 110 -11.64 37.60 24.35
N ASP A 111 -10.61 38.32 23.92
CA ASP A 111 -10.17 38.34 22.52
C ASP A 111 -9.33 37.09 22.21
N ASP A 112 -8.48 36.66 23.14
CA ASP A 112 -7.71 35.43 23.06
C ASP A 112 -8.59 34.18 23.15
N GLU A 113 -9.62 34.20 24.00
CA GLU A 113 -10.61 33.13 24.09
C GLU A 113 -11.39 33.01 22.76
N MET A 114 -11.82 34.13 22.17
CA MET A 114 -12.47 34.15 20.86
C MET A 114 -11.53 33.60 19.78
N THR A 115 -10.27 34.02 19.80
CA THR A 115 -9.26 33.52 18.86
C THR A 115 -9.10 32.02 18.98
N ARG A 116 -8.98 31.47 20.20
CA ARG A 116 -8.92 30.01 20.44
C ARG A 116 -10.11 29.28 19.83
N PHE A 117 -11.34 29.75 20.09
CA PHE A 117 -12.55 29.12 19.56
C PHE A 117 -12.60 29.07 18.04
N THR A 118 -11.89 29.96 17.35
CA THR A 118 -11.82 29.96 15.87
C THR A 118 -10.70 29.09 15.30
N LEU A 119 -9.76 28.58 16.10
CA LEU A 119 -8.56 27.88 15.58
C LEU A 119 -8.93 26.61 14.79
N PHE A 120 -9.67 25.69 15.40
CA PHE A 120 -10.08 24.46 14.73
C PHE A 120 -11.03 24.72 13.55
N PRO A 121 -12.10 25.53 13.68
CA PRO A 121 -12.93 25.93 12.54
C PRO A 121 -12.12 26.56 11.40
N ARG A 122 -11.12 27.40 11.71
CA ARG A 122 -10.24 28.01 10.72
C ARG A 122 -9.41 26.98 9.96
N LEU A 123 -8.87 25.98 10.66
CA LEU A 123 -8.15 24.87 10.03
C LEU A 123 -9.07 24.10 9.07
N MET A 124 -10.28 23.76 9.52
CA MET A 124 -11.27 23.03 8.73
C MET A 124 -11.80 23.84 7.54
N GLY A 125 -11.78 25.16 7.61
CA GLY A 125 -12.10 26.08 6.51
C GLY A 125 -11.26 25.86 5.24
N PHE A 126 -10.12 25.17 5.33
CA PHE A 126 -9.36 24.70 4.16
C PHE A 126 -10.21 23.88 3.18
N LEU A 127 -11.15 23.08 3.71
CA LEU A 127 -11.98 22.17 2.92
C LEU A 127 -13.13 22.88 2.18
N GLU A 128 -13.47 24.11 2.57
CA GLU A 128 -14.57 24.87 1.97
C GLU A 128 -14.27 25.24 0.52
N VAL A 129 -12.99 25.48 0.21
CA VAL A 129 -12.54 25.82 -1.15
C VAL A 129 -12.78 24.65 -2.11
N ASP A 130 -13.20 24.93 -3.34
CA ASP A 130 -13.45 23.88 -4.35
C ASP A 130 -12.18 23.32 -4.97
N VAL A 131 -11.11 24.12 -5.03
CA VAL A 131 -9.81 23.72 -5.56
C VAL A 131 -8.73 24.24 -4.63
N PHE A 132 -7.97 23.34 -4.01
CA PHE A 132 -6.84 23.72 -3.18
C PHE A 132 -5.51 23.26 -3.79
N ASN A 133 -4.43 23.92 -3.39
CA ASN A 133 -3.07 23.57 -3.78
C ASN A 133 -2.66 22.23 -3.16
N MET A 134 -2.08 21.31 -3.96
CA MET A 134 -1.68 19.97 -3.49
C MET A 134 -0.64 19.98 -2.38
N THR A 135 0.27 20.96 -2.36
CA THR A 135 1.27 21.13 -1.30
C THR A 135 0.60 21.57 0.01
N SER A 136 -0.33 22.53 -0.05
CA SER A 136 -1.14 22.92 1.11
C SER A 136 -2.00 21.78 1.64
N ALA A 137 -2.56 20.95 0.74
CA ALA A 137 -3.29 19.75 1.13
C ALA A 137 -2.41 18.77 1.93
N GLY A 138 -1.14 18.63 1.54
CA GLY A 138 -0.17 17.84 2.28
C GLY A 138 0.14 18.40 3.68
N TYR A 139 0.28 19.72 3.81
CA TYR A 139 0.47 20.38 5.11
C TYR A 139 -0.76 20.28 6.01
N PHE A 140 -1.94 20.54 5.45
CA PHE A 140 -3.22 20.40 6.13
C PHE A 140 -3.43 18.96 6.62
N SER A 141 -3.23 17.97 5.74
CA SER A 141 -3.40 16.56 6.07
C SER A 141 -2.44 16.13 7.18
N LYS A 142 -1.16 16.52 7.11
CA LYS A 142 -0.20 16.25 8.18
C LYS A 142 -0.65 16.78 9.54
N ALA A 143 -1.13 18.03 9.60
CA ALA A 143 -1.63 18.63 10.83
C ALA A 143 -2.90 17.91 11.33
N LEU A 144 -3.88 17.68 10.46
CA LEU A 144 -5.15 17.06 10.85
C LEU A 144 -4.99 15.59 11.24
N LEU A 145 -4.12 14.83 10.58
CA LEU A 145 -3.81 13.45 10.97
C LEU A 145 -3.17 13.37 12.37
N ALA A 146 -2.30 14.33 12.71
CA ALA A 146 -1.74 14.42 14.06
C ALA A 146 -2.82 14.73 15.12
N ILE A 147 -3.77 15.60 14.79
CA ILE A 147 -4.93 15.90 15.62
C ILE A 147 -5.80 14.64 15.78
N ILE A 148 -6.23 13.99 14.69
CA ILE A 148 -7.07 12.78 14.71
C ILE A 148 -6.45 11.69 15.57
N LYS A 149 -5.14 11.48 15.45
CA LYS A 149 -4.42 10.46 16.23
C LYS A 149 -4.47 10.70 17.75
N LYS A 150 -4.53 11.96 18.18
CA LYS A 150 -4.42 12.37 19.59
C LYS A 150 -5.67 12.99 20.19
N ARG A 151 -6.67 13.33 19.38
CA ARG A 151 -7.92 14.05 19.70
C ARG A 151 -9.07 13.59 18.79
N GLY A 152 -9.05 12.32 18.36
CA GLY A 152 -9.99 11.81 17.36
C GLY A 152 -11.45 11.86 17.79
N PHE A 153 -11.71 11.74 19.09
CA PHE A 153 -13.05 11.94 19.66
C PHE A 153 -13.55 13.37 19.45
N ASP A 154 -12.74 14.39 19.79
CA ASP A 154 -13.14 15.79 19.60
C ASP A 154 -13.37 16.13 18.13
N VAL A 155 -12.53 15.59 17.24
CA VAL A 155 -12.70 15.78 15.78
C VAL A 155 -14.05 15.22 15.31
N TRP A 156 -14.45 14.04 15.80
CA TRP A 156 -15.77 13.48 15.46
C TRP A 156 -16.91 14.28 16.07
N SER A 157 -16.76 14.79 17.29
CA SER A 157 -17.73 15.70 17.92
C SER A 157 -17.99 16.93 17.04
N GLU A 158 -16.91 17.56 16.55
CA GLU A 158 -17.00 18.70 15.63
C GLU A 158 -17.66 18.32 14.29
N ILE A 159 -17.32 17.16 13.71
CA ILE A 159 -17.93 16.67 12.47
C ILE A 159 -19.45 16.46 12.62
N ILE A 160 -19.91 16.00 13.78
CA ILE A 160 -21.33 15.78 14.05
C ILE A 160 -22.06 17.11 14.23
N ASN A 161 -21.41 18.07 14.90
CA ASN A 161 -21.95 19.42 15.09
C ASN A 161 -22.03 20.20 13.77
N ASP A 162 -21.03 20.05 12.90
CA ASP A 162 -21.01 20.63 11.55
C ASP A 162 -20.87 19.58 10.46
N LYS A 163 -22.02 19.12 9.95
CA LYS A 163 -22.10 18.16 8.84
C LYS A 163 -21.46 18.66 7.54
N GLN A 164 -21.19 19.96 7.38
CA GLN A 164 -20.51 20.49 6.20
C GLN A 164 -19.06 20.00 6.13
N ILE A 165 -18.40 19.79 7.27
CA ILE A 165 -17.06 19.23 7.33
C ILE A 165 -17.02 17.88 6.60
N LEU A 166 -17.94 16.98 6.95
CA LEU A 166 -18.03 15.66 6.32
C LEU A 166 -18.35 15.75 4.83
N SER A 167 -19.24 16.68 4.46
CA SER A 167 -19.57 16.93 3.05
C SER A 167 -18.34 17.40 2.26
N ASN A 168 -17.54 18.29 2.83
CA ASN A 168 -16.34 18.81 2.18
C ASN A 168 -15.22 17.77 2.10
N LEU A 169 -15.05 16.92 3.13
CA LEU A 169 -14.14 15.76 3.05
C LEU A 169 -14.52 14.84 1.88
N LEU A 170 -15.79 14.49 1.75
CA LEU A 170 -16.27 13.63 0.66
C LEU A 170 -16.21 14.31 -0.72
N LYS A 171 -16.37 15.64 -0.79
CA LYS A 171 -16.20 16.43 -2.01
C LYS A 171 -14.80 16.25 -2.60
N HIS A 172 -13.80 16.13 -1.73
CA HIS A 172 -12.37 16.13 -2.06
C HIS A 172 -11.68 14.76 -1.93
N ILE A 173 -12.45 13.66 -1.90
CA ILE A 173 -11.90 12.31 -1.71
C ILE A 173 -11.01 11.83 -2.87
N ASP A 174 -11.08 12.50 -4.02
CA ASP A 174 -10.16 12.31 -5.15
C ASP A 174 -8.73 12.78 -4.83
N CYS A 175 -8.55 13.66 -3.84
CA CYS A 175 -7.25 13.99 -3.29
C CYS A 175 -6.76 12.94 -2.29
N LYS A 176 -5.61 12.30 -2.57
CA LYS A 176 -5.02 11.26 -1.71
C LYS A 176 -4.84 11.69 -0.25
N HIS A 177 -4.41 12.93 -0.01
CA HIS A 177 -4.23 13.47 1.34
C HIS A 177 -5.54 13.55 2.14
N ILE A 178 -6.68 13.79 1.47
CA ILE A 178 -8.01 13.82 2.09
C ILE A 178 -8.53 12.39 2.28
N ALA A 179 -8.27 11.49 1.33
CA ALA A 179 -8.59 10.08 1.48
C ALA A 179 -7.90 9.46 2.71
N GLU A 180 -6.65 9.81 2.98
CA GLU A 180 -5.91 9.37 4.20
C GLU A 180 -6.55 9.90 5.49
N ILE A 181 -7.09 11.13 5.48
CA ILE A 181 -7.87 11.66 6.61
C ILE A 181 -9.14 10.82 6.82
N ILE A 182 -9.90 10.55 5.75
CA ILE A 182 -11.11 9.73 5.81
C ILE A 182 -10.78 8.31 6.28
N GLU A 183 -9.66 7.74 5.81
CA GLU A 183 -9.14 6.46 6.29
C GLU A 183 -8.97 6.47 7.81
N LYS A 184 -8.26 7.46 8.37
CA LYS A 184 -8.03 7.55 9.83
C LYS A 184 -9.24 7.95 10.65
N LEU A 185 -10.27 8.54 10.03
CA LEU A 185 -11.55 8.74 10.69
C LEU A 185 -12.32 7.42 10.83
N ILE A 186 -12.23 6.52 9.83
CA ILE A 186 -12.90 5.21 9.81
C ILE A 186 -12.13 4.17 10.63
N VAL A 187 -10.80 4.07 10.45
CA VAL A 187 -9.94 3.07 11.11
C VAL A 187 -9.78 3.41 12.59
N LEU A 188 -10.03 2.42 13.45
CA LEU A 188 -10.05 2.53 14.92
C LEU A 188 -8.63 2.54 15.53
N ASP A 189 -7.76 3.45 15.07
CA ASP A 189 -6.35 3.54 15.50
C ASP A 189 -6.14 4.41 16.77
N THR A 190 -7.19 4.95 17.38
CA THR A 190 -7.04 5.96 18.43
C THR A 190 -6.90 5.35 19.82
N THR A 191 -5.75 5.62 20.46
CA THR A 191 -5.39 5.24 21.85
C THR A 191 -6.28 5.89 22.93
N GLN A 192 -7.33 6.61 22.56
CA GLN A 192 -8.13 7.48 23.44
C GLN A 192 -9.62 7.14 23.48
N GLU A 193 -10.07 6.06 22.83
CA GLU A 193 -11.45 5.61 22.95
C GLU A 193 -11.66 4.96 24.32
N LEU A 194 -11.87 5.80 25.33
CA LEU A 194 -12.23 5.42 26.68
C LEU A 194 -13.65 4.86 26.67
N ALA A 195 -13.73 3.55 26.44
CA ALA A 195 -14.71 2.54 26.85
C ALA A 195 -16.24 2.74 26.74
N ASP A 196 -16.81 3.95 26.62
CA ASP A 196 -18.28 4.12 26.61
C ASP A 196 -18.84 5.01 25.47
N GLU A 197 -18.05 5.95 24.92
CA GLU A 197 -18.50 6.81 23.82
C GLU A 197 -17.65 6.58 22.57
N THR A 198 -18.21 5.84 21.61
CA THR A 198 -17.54 5.55 20.34
C THR A 198 -18.41 6.00 19.17
N TYR A 199 -17.81 6.69 18.20
CA TYR A 199 -18.47 7.13 16.96
C TYR A 199 -18.57 6.00 15.92
N LEU A 200 -18.80 4.75 16.38
CA LEU A 200 -18.81 3.57 15.52
C LEU A 200 -19.89 3.63 14.46
N ASN A 201 -21.07 4.15 14.79
CA ASN A 201 -22.19 4.26 13.85
C ASN A 201 -21.91 5.30 12.76
N GLU A 202 -21.32 6.42 13.14
CA GLU A 202 -20.92 7.50 12.24
C GLU A 202 -19.81 7.04 11.30
N ARG A 203 -18.84 6.28 11.81
CA ARG A 203 -17.80 5.64 10.99
C ARG A 203 -18.36 4.62 10.02
N LYS A 204 -19.29 3.76 10.46
CA LYS A 204 -20.02 2.82 9.58
C LYS A 204 -20.81 3.57 8.51
N SER A 205 -21.46 4.66 8.87
CA SER A 205 -22.18 5.51 7.91
C SER A 205 -21.21 6.13 6.90
N LEU A 206 -20.07 6.62 7.34
CA LEU A 206 -19.02 7.17 6.46
C LEU A 206 -18.47 6.10 5.50
N LEU A 207 -18.18 4.89 5.99
CA LEU A 207 -17.77 3.75 5.16
C LEU A 207 -18.82 3.43 4.09
N GLN A 208 -20.09 3.33 4.46
CA GLN A 208 -21.18 3.10 3.52
C GLN A 208 -21.26 4.22 2.46
N ARG A 209 -21.10 5.48 2.88
CA ARG A 209 -21.14 6.64 1.97
C ARG A 209 -20.01 6.62 0.96
N ILE A 210 -18.79 6.27 1.34
CA ILE A 210 -17.68 6.16 0.37
C ILE A 210 -17.90 5.00 -0.61
N ILE A 211 -18.45 3.86 -0.17
CA ILE A 211 -18.76 2.74 -1.07
C ILE A 211 -19.82 3.17 -2.12
N ILE A 212 -20.88 3.86 -1.68
CA ILE A 212 -21.92 4.40 -2.58
C ILE A 212 -21.32 5.45 -3.53
N LEU A 213 -20.41 6.30 -3.04
CA LEU A 213 -19.74 7.31 -3.86
C LEU A 213 -18.88 6.65 -4.95
N MET A 214 -18.10 5.63 -4.61
CA MET A 214 -17.31 4.84 -5.57
C MET A 214 -18.21 4.20 -6.62
N GLN A 215 -19.34 3.62 -6.23
CA GLN A 215 -20.31 3.00 -7.14
C GLN A 215 -20.91 4.00 -8.13
N ASN A 216 -21.14 5.25 -7.72
CA ASN A 216 -21.74 6.28 -8.58
C ASN A 216 -20.72 7.08 -9.39
N LYS A 217 -19.47 7.17 -8.92
CA LYS A 217 -18.38 7.94 -9.53
C LYS A 217 -17.22 7.07 -10.03
N TYR A 218 -17.46 5.82 -10.38
CA TYR A 218 -16.42 4.90 -10.85
C TYR A 218 -15.68 5.37 -12.11
N TYR A 219 -16.24 6.32 -12.87
CA TYR A 219 -15.57 6.93 -14.02
C TYR A 219 -14.34 7.79 -13.63
N CYS A 220 -14.26 8.25 -12.38
CA CYS A 220 -13.10 8.95 -11.85
C CYS A 220 -12.15 7.93 -11.21
N SER A 221 -10.95 7.82 -11.79
CA SER A 221 -9.97 6.82 -11.37
C SER A 221 -9.48 7.08 -9.94
N GLU A 222 -9.22 8.34 -9.62
CA GLU A 222 -8.69 8.81 -8.35
C GLU A 222 -9.63 8.44 -7.20
N ILE A 223 -10.94 8.64 -7.38
CA ILE A 223 -11.97 8.25 -6.41
C ILE A 223 -11.95 6.74 -6.16
N VAL A 224 -11.90 5.94 -7.23
CA VAL A 224 -11.90 4.47 -7.11
C VAL A 224 -10.63 3.98 -6.40
N GLU A 225 -9.47 4.50 -6.78
CA GLU A 225 -8.19 4.12 -6.19
C GLU A 225 -8.14 4.49 -4.71
N ASN A 226 -8.46 5.74 -4.37
CA ASN A 226 -8.42 6.23 -3.00
C ASN A 226 -9.40 5.49 -2.08
N ILE A 227 -10.65 5.25 -2.54
CA ILE A 227 -11.64 4.52 -1.75
C ILE A 227 -11.20 3.06 -1.60
N CYS A 228 -10.73 2.41 -2.67
CA CYS A 228 -10.24 1.05 -2.55
C CYS A 228 -9.02 0.94 -1.63
N ASP A 229 -8.12 1.93 -1.58
CA ASP A 229 -7.01 1.95 -0.63
C ASP A 229 -7.53 1.97 0.83
N ILE A 230 -8.57 2.75 1.13
CA ILE A 230 -9.24 2.74 2.45
C ILE A 230 -9.81 1.34 2.75
N LEU A 231 -10.51 0.74 1.77
CA LEU A 231 -11.08 -0.60 1.93
C LEU A 231 -9.98 -1.67 2.09
N ILE A 232 -8.84 -1.53 1.42
CA ILE A 232 -7.67 -2.40 1.53
C ILE A 232 -7.09 -2.32 2.93
N GLU A 233 -6.97 -1.13 3.51
CA GLU A 233 -6.47 -0.96 4.88
C GLU A 233 -7.38 -1.67 5.90
N ILE A 234 -8.71 -1.47 5.78
CA ILE A 234 -9.72 -2.11 6.63
C ILE A 234 -9.72 -3.65 6.48
N THR A 235 -9.42 -4.16 5.28
CA THR A 235 -9.40 -5.61 4.98
C THR A 235 -7.99 -6.23 5.02
N SER A 236 -6.99 -5.46 5.46
CA SER A 236 -5.60 -5.90 5.52
C SER A 236 -5.38 -6.92 6.66
N LYS A 237 -4.33 -7.73 6.56
CA LYS A 237 -4.03 -8.81 7.53
C LYS A 237 -3.98 -8.36 9.00
N ASN A 238 -3.57 -7.11 9.25
CA ASN A 238 -3.54 -6.55 10.60
C ASN A 238 -4.97 -6.38 11.15
N MET A 239 -5.87 -5.81 10.34
CA MET A 239 -7.29 -5.68 10.68
C MET A 239 -8.00 -7.04 10.67
N ASN A 240 -7.56 -8.02 9.86
CA ASN A 240 -8.08 -9.39 9.87
C ASN A 240 -7.85 -10.08 11.22
N SER A 241 -6.69 -9.85 11.85
CA SER A 241 -6.42 -10.38 13.20
C SER A 241 -7.35 -9.76 14.25
N LEU A 242 -7.77 -8.51 14.07
CA LEU A 242 -8.71 -7.84 14.96
C LEU A 242 -10.16 -8.25 14.68
N TYR A 243 -10.52 -8.51 13.42
CA TYR A 243 -11.87 -8.95 12.99
C TYR A 243 -12.36 -10.18 13.77
N TYR A 244 -11.48 -11.16 14.04
CA TYR A 244 -11.85 -12.34 14.82
C TYR A 244 -11.95 -12.11 16.32
N ASN A 245 -11.31 -11.05 16.82
CA ASN A 245 -11.17 -10.77 18.25
C ASN A 245 -12.01 -9.57 18.69
N ASN A 246 -12.66 -8.85 17.77
CA ASN A 246 -13.40 -7.63 18.04
C ASN A 246 -14.72 -7.60 17.25
N THR A 247 -15.84 -7.74 17.97
CA THR A 247 -17.20 -7.73 17.41
C THR A 247 -17.57 -6.41 16.73
N ASP A 248 -16.92 -5.31 17.09
CA ASP A 248 -17.22 -3.99 16.54
C ASP A 248 -16.71 -3.81 15.11
N ILE A 249 -15.71 -4.61 14.71
CA ILE A 249 -15.11 -4.58 13.36
C ILE A 249 -15.94 -5.37 12.35
N VAL A 250 -16.64 -6.43 12.80
CA VAL A 250 -17.42 -7.31 11.91
C VAL A 250 -18.41 -6.52 11.02
N PRO A 251 -19.22 -5.59 11.57
CA PRO A 251 -20.15 -4.82 10.76
C PRO A 251 -19.50 -3.90 9.73
N PHE A 252 -18.24 -3.49 9.90
CA PHE A 252 -17.52 -2.71 8.89
C PHE A 252 -17.20 -3.58 7.68
N VAL A 253 -16.63 -4.76 7.91
CA VAL A 253 -16.26 -5.69 6.83
C VAL A 253 -17.50 -6.18 6.10
N ASP A 254 -18.61 -6.42 6.80
CA ASP A 254 -19.88 -6.83 6.17
C ASP A 254 -20.40 -5.81 5.16
N GLN A 255 -20.17 -4.50 5.38
CA GLN A 255 -20.49 -3.49 4.37
C GLN A 255 -19.60 -3.59 3.11
N ILE A 256 -18.35 -4.02 3.28
CA ILE A 256 -17.35 -4.18 2.21
C ILE A 256 -17.55 -5.47 1.41
N LYS A 257 -18.13 -6.53 2.03
CA LYS A 257 -18.42 -7.85 1.42
C LYS A 257 -19.47 -7.77 0.30
N ARG A 258 -19.10 -7.13 -0.81
CA ARG A 258 -19.92 -6.94 -2.01
C ARG A 258 -19.11 -7.34 -3.26
N PRO A 259 -18.81 -8.64 -3.44
CA PRO A 259 -17.88 -9.09 -4.45
C PRO A 259 -18.29 -8.72 -5.88
N GLU A 260 -19.59 -8.80 -6.19
CA GLU A 260 -20.14 -8.45 -7.51
C GLU A 260 -19.92 -6.98 -7.86
N LEU A 261 -20.22 -6.07 -6.91
CA LEU A 261 -20.02 -4.64 -7.08
C LEU A 261 -18.55 -4.31 -7.33
N LEU A 262 -17.65 -4.85 -6.49
CA LEU A 262 -16.21 -4.61 -6.61
C LEU A 262 -15.66 -5.15 -7.94
N PHE A 263 -16.15 -6.32 -8.38
CA PHE A 263 -15.74 -6.92 -9.64
C PHE A 263 -16.27 -6.16 -10.86
N GLU A 264 -17.53 -5.70 -10.82
CA GLU A 264 -18.12 -4.85 -11.86
C GLU A 264 -17.32 -3.55 -12.03
N ILE A 265 -16.99 -2.88 -10.93
CA ILE A 265 -16.13 -1.69 -10.93
C ILE A 265 -14.76 -2.04 -11.49
N ALA A 266 -14.16 -3.15 -11.09
CA ALA A 266 -12.87 -3.60 -11.61
C ALA A 266 -12.88 -3.78 -13.14
N ILE A 267 -13.93 -4.41 -13.69
CA ILE A 267 -14.07 -4.61 -15.14
C ILE A 267 -14.24 -3.29 -15.87
N LYS A 268 -15.13 -2.42 -15.40
CA LYS A 268 -15.43 -1.14 -16.05
C LYS A 268 -14.24 -0.19 -16.05
N THR A 269 -13.52 -0.14 -14.93
CA THR A 269 -12.40 0.80 -14.73
C THR A 269 -11.05 0.23 -15.16
N GLN A 270 -10.93 -1.11 -15.23
CA GLN A 270 -9.67 -1.83 -15.42
C GLN A 270 -8.59 -1.47 -14.39
N LYS A 271 -9.00 -1.04 -13.19
CA LYS A 271 -8.14 -0.72 -12.05
C LYS A 271 -7.83 -1.95 -11.21
N ALA A 272 -6.64 -1.96 -10.60
CA ALA A 272 -6.14 -3.10 -9.85
C ALA A 272 -6.68 -3.15 -8.41
N GLN A 273 -6.99 -1.99 -7.85
CA GLN A 273 -7.32 -1.79 -6.45
C GLN A 273 -8.63 -2.50 -6.03
N PRO A 274 -9.74 -2.46 -6.81
CA PRO A 274 -10.94 -3.22 -6.46
C PRO A 274 -10.69 -4.74 -6.38
N LEU A 275 -9.80 -5.27 -7.24
CA LEU A 275 -9.40 -6.68 -7.18
C LEU A 275 -8.54 -6.99 -5.94
N GLN A 276 -7.73 -6.05 -5.46
CA GLN A 276 -6.98 -6.22 -4.23
C GLN A 276 -7.92 -6.27 -3.02
N VAL A 277 -9.01 -5.50 -3.00
CA VAL A 277 -10.06 -5.62 -1.98
C VAL A 277 -10.68 -7.02 -2.03
N LEU A 278 -11.05 -7.52 -3.21
CA LEU A 278 -11.56 -8.89 -3.36
C LEU A 278 -10.59 -9.96 -2.86
N ILE A 279 -9.30 -9.84 -3.21
CA ILE A 279 -8.27 -10.75 -2.73
C ILE A 279 -8.17 -10.72 -1.20
N ASN A 280 -8.20 -9.54 -0.60
CA ASN A 280 -8.19 -9.40 0.85
C ASN A 280 -9.42 -10.07 1.47
N LEU A 281 -10.62 -9.90 0.90
CA LEU A 281 -11.84 -10.56 1.38
C LEU A 281 -11.75 -12.10 1.30
N VAL A 282 -11.10 -12.65 0.27
CA VAL A 282 -10.85 -14.11 0.19
C VAL A 282 -9.80 -14.55 1.22
N GLU A 283 -8.73 -13.77 1.41
CA GLU A 283 -7.67 -14.06 2.40
C GLU A 283 -8.13 -13.86 3.86
N MET A 284 -9.17 -13.06 4.09
CA MET A 284 -9.78 -12.81 5.39
C MET A 284 -10.44 -14.06 5.95
N THR A 285 -10.99 -14.92 5.09
CA THR A 285 -11.67 -16.16 5.49
C THR A 285 -10.66 -17.10 6.17
N PRO A 286 -10.98 -17.66 7.35
CA PRO A 286 -9.94 -18.17 8.24
C PRO A 286 -9.23 -19.37 7.62
N LYS A 287 -7.89 -19.32 7.61
CA LYS A 287 -7.07 -20.53 7.45
C LYS A 287 -7.16 -21.30 8.76
N GLU A 288 -7.39 -22.61 8.69
CA GLU A 288 -7.42 -23.48 9.87
C GLU A 288 -6.16 -23.27 10.73
N SER A 289 -6.29 -22.52 11.82
CA SER A 289 -5.31 -22.55 12.89
C SER A 289 -5.74 -23.68 13.82
N LYS A 290 -5.07 -24.82 13.74
CA LYS A 290 -5.08 -25.79 14.84
C LYS A 290 -4.45 -25.09 16.04
N LYS A 291 -5.27 -24.60 16.98
CA LYS A 291 -4.77 -24.32 18.33
C LYS A 291 -4.80 -25.64 19.09
N GLU A 292 -3.61 -26.15 19.38
CA GLU A 292 -3.40 -27.05 20.51
C GLU A 292 -3.54 -26.16 21.77
N ASP A 293 -4.40 -26.60 22.69
CA ASP A 293 -4.65 -26.06 24.04
C ASP A 293 -5.86 -25.10 24.26
N GLU A 294 -6.80 -25.66 25.03
CA GLU A 294 -7.78 -25.11 25.99
C GLU A 294 -8.91 -24.14 25.55
N ASP A 295 -10.13 -24.67 25.59
CA ASP A 295 -11.40 -24.09 26.06
C ASP A 295 -11.87 -22.69 25.60
N GLU A 296 -11.37 -22.13 24.51
CA GLU A 296 -12.07 -21.08 23.77
C GLU A 296 -12.92 -21.68 22.64
N VAL A 297 -14.24 -21.59 22.76
CA VAL A 297 -15.18 -21.89 21.67
C VAL A 297 -14.96 -20.85 20.56
N VAL A 298 -14.02 -21.14 19.67
CA VAL A 298 -13.88 -20.38 18.42
C VAL A 298 -15.14 -20.67 17.62
N HIS A 299 -15.96 -19.64 17.39
CA HIS A 299 -17.04 -19.73 16.41
C HIS A 299 -16.41 -20.11 15.07
N HIS A 300 -16.55 -21.38 14.68
CA HIS A 300 -16.33 -21.83 13.32
C HIS A 300 -17.40 -21.16 12.47
N ASN A 301 -17.16 -19.92 12.04
CA ASN A 301 -17.84 -19.38 10.87
C ASN A 301 -17.48 -20.34 9.74
N GLU A 302 -18.47 -21.12 9.28
CA GLU A 302 -18.33 -21.95 8.09
C GLU A 302 -17.71 -21.09 6.98
N LYS A 303 -16.67 -21.61 6.32
CA LYS A 303 -15.99 -20.90 5.24
C LYS A 303 -16.96 -20.80 4.07
N ASP A 304 -17.77 -19.75 4.03
CA ASP A 304 -18.71 -19.54 2.94
C ASP A 304 -18.03 -18.73 1.83
N TYR A 305 -17.55 -19.43 0.81
CA TYR A 305 -17.01 -18.81 -0.41
C TYR A 305 -18.07 -18.65 -1.50
N SER A 306 -19.34 -19.05 -1.27
CA SER A 306 -20.40 -19.02 -2.28
C SER A 306 -20.64 -17.62 -2.86
N ILE A 307 -20.41 -16.58 -2.06
CA ILE A 307 -20.49 -15.17 -2.48
C ILE A 307 -19.55 -14.85 -3.67
N PHE A 308 -18.51 -15.65 -3.90
CA PHE A 308 -17.56 -15.47 -5.00
C PHE A 308 -17.88 -16.32 -6.24
N GLU A 309 -18.88 -17.22 -6.21
CA GLU A 309 -19.22 -18.10 -7.33
C GLU A 309 -19.59 -17.32 -8.60
N ASN A 310 -20.44 -16.31 -8.45
CA ASN A 310 -20.90 -15.48 -9.56
C ASN A 310 -19.71 -14.82 -10.29
N ILE A 311 -18.79 -14.22 -9.54
CA ILE A 311 -17.60 -13.59 -10.13
C ILE A 311 -16.62 -14.63 -10.67
N ALA A 312 -16.48 -15.80 -10.03
CA ALA A 312 -15.55 -16.85 -10.45
C ALA A 312 -15.83 -17.32 -11.88
N SER A 313 -17.10 -17.40 -12.26
CA SER A 313 -17.51 -17.78 -13.62
C SER A 313 -17.09 -16.78 -14.72
N GLU A 314 -16.84 -15.51 -14.35
CA GLU A 314 -16.53 -14.43 -15.28
C GLU A 314 -15.04 -14.09 -15.35
N ILE A 315 -14.25 -14.38 -14.31
CA ILE A 315 -12.83 -14.02 -14.24
C ILE A 315 -12.03 -14.55 -15.45
N PRO A 316 -12.14 -15.84 -15.86
CA PRO A 316 -11.35 -16.37 -16.98
C PRO A 316 -11.62 -15.64 -18.30
N LYS A 317 -12.87 -15.28 -18.57
CA LYS A 317 -13.25 -14.53 -19.79
C LYS A 317 -12.61 -13.14 -19.80
N ASN A 318 -12.57 -12.48 -18.64
CA ASN A 318 -12.03 -11.12 -18.49
C ASN A 318 -10.50 -11.06 -18.63
N LEU A 319 -9.77 -12.15 -18.39
CA LEU A 319 -8.32 -12.22 -18.68
C LEU A 319 -8.00 -12.02 -20.17
N LEU A 320 -8.87 -12.50 -21.06
CA LEU A 320 -8.70 -12.38 -22.51
C LEU A 320 -9.25 -11.06 -23.08
N SER A 321 -9.98 -10.27 -22.28
CA SER A 321 -10.55 -9.00 -22.72
C SER A 321 -9.48 -8.02 -23.20
N LYS A 322 -9.81 -7.20 -24.22
CA LYS A 322 -8.89 -6.15 -24.71
C LYS A 322 -8.93 -4.96 -23.77
N ARG A 323 -7.76 -4.40 -23.46
CA ARG A 323 -7.67 -3.13 -22.73
C ARG A 323 -7.98 -1.96 -23.66
N TYR A 324 -8.74 -0.98 -23.17
CA TYR A 324 -9.08 0.21 -23.94
C TYR A 324 -7.90 1.18 -24.14
N SER A 325 -6.87 1.12 -23.29
CA SER A 325 -5.79 2.13 -23.24
C SER A 325 -4.35 1.58 -23.35
N ALA A 326 -4.17 0.30 -23.67
CA ALA A 326 -2.83 -0.29 -23.75
C ALA A 326 -2.23 -0.16 -25.15
N ALA A 327 -1.29 0.79 -25.32
CA ALA A 327 -0.47 0.88 -26.53
C ALA A 327 0.49 -0.31 -26.62
N ASN A 328 0.73 -0.79 -27.84
CA ASN A 328 1.73 -1.81 -28.10
C ASN A 328 3.13 -1.23 -27.93
N PHE A 329 4.06 -2.02 -27.44
CA PHE A 329 5.48 -1.68 -27.40
C PHE A 329 6.31 -2.81 -28.02
N GLN A 330 7.52 -2.47 -28.47
CA GLN A 330 8.47 -3.48 -28.93
C GLN A 330 9.26 -4.03 -27.74
N ASN A 331 9.22 -5.34 -27.55
CA ASN A 331 10.08 -6.00 -26.57
C ASN A 331 11.53 -6.08 -27.07
N SER A 332 12.45 -6.55 -26.23
CA SER A 332 13.87 -6.76 -26.60
C SER A 332 14.08 -7.73 -27.77
N ASN A 333 13.06 -8.53 -28.11
CA ASN A 333 13.06 -9.44 -29.25
C ASN A 333 12.47 -8.80 -30.53
N GLN A 334 12.20 -7.48 -30.51
CA GLN A 334 11.57 -6.71 -31.60
C GLN A 334 10.13 -7.15 -31.95
N GLU A 335 9.49 -7.90 -31.07
CA GLU A 335 8.08 -8.29 -31.21
C GLU A 335 7.20 -7.16 -30.68
N ASN A 336 6.15 -6.80 -31.43
CA ASN A 336 5.11 -5.87 -30.96
C ASN A 336 4.19 -6.60 -29.99
N VAL A 337 4.30 -6.29 -28.69
CA VAL A 337 3.55 -6.92 -27.62
C VAL A 337 2.65 -5.89 -26.94
N GLN A 338 1.40 -6.26 -26.72
CA GLN A 338 0.48 -5.48 -25.89
C GLN A 338 0.81 -5.76 -24.42
N PRO A 339 0.91 -4.77 -23.52
CA PRO A 339 1.16 -5.02 -22.11
C PRO A 339 -0.02 -5.75 -21.46
N PHE A 340 0.27 -6.82 -20.70
CA PHE A 340 -0.74 -7.56 -19.92
C PHE A 340 -1.38 -6.65 -18.86
N GLY A 341 -0.55 -5.85 -18.19
CA GLY A 341 -0.95 -4.80 -17.27
C GLY A 341 -1.43 -5.27 -15.89
N LEU A 342 -1.37 -4.36 -14.92
CA LEU A 342 -1.56 -4.68 -13.50
C LEU A 342 -2.92 -5.32 -13.18
N TYR A 343 -4.04 -4.80 -13.71
CA TYR A 343 -5.36 -5.39 -13.53
C TYR A 343 -5.44 -6.88 -13.92
N LYS A 344 -4.82 -7.30 -15.04
CA LYS A 344 -4.84 -8.72 -15.43
C LYS A 344 -3.94 -9.59 -14.56
N ILE A 345 -2.81 -9.05 -14.09
CA ILE A 345 -1.99 -9.71 -13.06
C ILE A 345 -2.80 -9.90 -11.78
N MET A 346 -3.60 -8.90 -11.39
CA MET A 346 -4.47 -8.99 -10.21
C MET A 346 -5.62 -9.97 -10.40
N LEU A 347 -6.17 -10.12 -11.60
CA LEU A 347 -7.13 -11.20 -11.91
C LEU A 347 -6.49 -12.60 -11.76
N LEU A 348 -5.27 -12.78 -12.25
CA LEU A 348 -4.52 -14.03 -12.04
C LEU A 348 -4.24 -14.29 -10.56
N LYS A 349 -3.87 -13.24 -9.81
CA LYS A 349 -3.68 -13.32 -8.36
C LYS A 349 -4.98 -13.70 -7.65
N LEU A 350 -6.13 -13.12 -8.04
CA LEU A 350 -7.44 -13.47 -7.50
C LEU A 350 -7.80 -14.95 -7.77
N ILE A 351 -7.59 -15.45 -8.99
CA ILE A 351 -7.76 -16.89 -9.29
C ILE A 351 -6.86 -17.73 -8.39
N GLN A 352 -5.59 -17.36 -8.27
CA GLN A 352 -4.64 -18.10 -7.45
C GLN A 352 -5.10 -18.14 -5.98
N THR A 353 -5.56 -17.01 -5.43
CA THR A 353 -6.06 -16.94 -4.05
C THR A 353 -7.34 -17.76 -3.88
N LEU A 354 -8.29 -17.72 -4.83
CA LEU A 354 -9.50 -18.54 -4.79
C LEU A 354 -9.22 -20.03 -4.85
N ILE A 355 -8.24 -20.48 -5.65
CA ILE A 355 -7.87 -21.90 -5.72
C ILE A 355 -7.17 -22.34 -4.43
N GLN A 356 -6.41 -21.46 -3.80
CA GLN A 356 -5.73 -21.73 -2.52
C GLN A 356 -6.68 -21.91 -1.33
N THR A 357 -7.97 -21.60 -1.48
CA THR A 357 -8.97 -21.89 -0.43
C THR A 357 -9.32 -23.39 -0.38
N SER A 358 -8.99 -24.15 -1.43
CA SER A 358 -9.38 -25.54 -1.64
C SER A 358 -10.90 -25.78 -1.65
N ASP A 359 -11.70 -24.76 -1.96
CA ASP A 359 -13.14 -24.88 -2.12
C ASP A 359 -13.50 -25.52 -3.48
N ILE A 360 -14.13 -26.70 -3.43
CA ILE A 360 -14.43 -27.49 -4.63
C ILE A 360 -15.42 -26.78 -5.55
N GLN A 361 -16.45 -26.11 -5.01
CA GLN A 361 -17.50 -25.48 -5.82
C GLN A 361 -16.95 -24.31 -6.63
N ILE A 362 -16.11 -23.49 -6.02
CA ILE A 362 -15.42 -22.38 -6.70
C ILE A 362 -14.48 -22.90 -7.78
N ILE A 363 -13.74 -23.98 -7.51
CA ILE A 363 -12.79 -24.54 -8.46
C ILE A 363 -13.50 -25.18 -9.65
N GLU A 364 -14.59 -25.93 -9.42
CA GLU A 364 -15.45 -26.44 -10.49
C GLU A 364 -16.01 -25.29 -11.35
N THR A 365 -16.46 -24.20 -10.73
CA THR A 365 -16.96 -23.01 -11.44
C THR A 365 -15.89 -22.36 -12.33
N LEU A 366 -14.66 -22.23 -11.83
CA LEU A 366 -13.52 -21.71 -12.61
C LEU A 366 -13.16 -22.64 -13.79
N LEU A 367 -13.16 -23.95 -13.57
CA LEU A 367 -12.86 -24.95 -14.60
C LEU A 367 -13.93 -24.96 -15.69
N ASN A 368 -15.21 -24.92 -15.32
CA ASN A 368 -16.34 -24.79 -16.23
C ASN A 368 -16.27 -23.51 -17.09
N ALA A 369 -15.64 -22.45 -16.56
CA ALA A 369 -15.34 -21.23 -17.29
C ALA A 369 -14.09 -21.32 -18.21
N ASN A 370 -13.59 -22.52 -18.49
CA ASN A 370 -12.42 -22.84 -19.33
C ASN A 370 -11.09 -22.25 -18.82
N LEU A 371 -10.89 -22.17 -17.50
CA LEU A 371 -9.68 -21.59 -16.91
C LEU A 371 -8.38 -22.15 -17.51
N ILE A 372 -8.24 -23.47 -17.65
CA ILE A 372 -6.99 -24.10 -18.13
C ILE A 372 -6.62 -23.60 -19.53
N LYS A 373 -7.55 -23.66 -20.49
CA LYS A 373 -7.34 -23.16 -21.86
C LYS A 373 -7.02 -21.67 -21.90
N VAL A 374 -7.66 -20.88 -21.04
CA VAL A 374 -7.36 -19.44 -20.92
C VAL A 374 -5.91 -19.22 -20.47
N LEU A 375 -5.46 -19.95 -19.44
CA LEU A 375 -4.09 -19.85 -18.94
C LEU A 375 -3.06 -20.27 -19.98
N GLU A 376 -3.32 -21.35 -20.73
CA GLU A 376 -2.48 -21.80 -21.84
C GLU A 376 -2.33 -20.72 -22.91
N ASN A 377 -3.45 -20.15 -23.37
CA ASN A 377 -3.47 -19.08 -24.36
C ASN A 377 -2.66 -17.86 -23.92
N ILE A 378 -2.79 -17.46 -22.65
CA ILE A 378 -2.05 -16.32 -22.09
C ILE A 378 -0.56 -16.63 -22.01
N CYS A 379 -0.16 -17.84 -21.59
CA CYS A 379 1.25 -18.22 -21.53
C CYS A 379 1.91 -18.22 -22.92
N ILE A 380 1.18 -18.67 -23.96
CA ILE A 380 1.67 -18.62 -25.34
C ILE A 380 1.76 -17.16 -25.81
N GLN A 381 0.72 -16.37 -25.60
CA GLN A 381 0.68 -14.96 -26.02
C GLN A 381 1.79 -14.13 -25.36
N TYR A 382 2.06 -14.38 -24.08
CA TYR A 382 3.06 -13.66 -23.27
C TYR A 382 4.30 -14.50 -23.03
N SER A 383 4.89 -15.01 -24.11
CA SER A 383 5.94 -16.02 -24.06
C SER A 383 7.21 -15.69 -23.26
N SER A 384 7.45 -14.42 -22.92
CA SER A 384 8.61 -13.98 -22.12
C SER A 384 8.23 -13.45 -20.73
N ASN A 385 6.97 -13.56 -20.30
CA ASN A 385 6.53 -13.04 -19.00
C ASN A 385 6.61 -14.11 -17.91
N ASN A 386 7.74 -14.12 -17.19
CA ASN A 386 7.98 -15.09 -16.12
C ASN A 386 6.96 -15.03 -14.98
N GLN A 387 6.42 -13.85 -14.66
CA GLN A 387 5.44 -13.71 -13.57
C GLN A 387 4.15 -14.46 -13.90
N ILE A 388 3.66 -14.33 -15.13
CA ILE A 388 2.48 -15.07 -15.61
C ILE A 388 2.74 -16.58 -15.53
N HIS A 389 3.89 -17.04 -16.03
CA HIS A 389 4.23 -18.46 -16.04
C HIS A 389 4.27 -19.04 -14.62
N VAL A 390 4.91 -18.36 -13.67
CA VAL A 390 4.98 -18.81 -12.27
C VAL A 390 3.60 -18.83 -11.60
N MET A 391 2.73 -17.85 -11.88
CA MET A 391 1.37 -17.85 -11.33
C MET A 391 0.53 -18.99 -11.93
N THR A 392 0.60 -19.20 -13.25
CA THR A 392 -0.06 -20.33 -13.92
C THR A 392 0.42 -21.67 -13.38
N GLU A 393 1.73 -21.82 -13.16
CA GLU A 393 2.30 -23.03 -12.55
C GLU A 393 1.69 -23.32 -11.18
N LYS A 394 1.64 -22.29 -10.32
CA LYS A 394 1.06 -22.42 -8.98
C LYS A 394 -0.42 -22.77 -9.03
N ILE A 395 -1.18 -22.10 -9.90
CA ILE A 395 -2.61 -22.38 -10.11
C ILE A 395 -2.83 -23.85 -10.49
N ILE A 396 -2.15 -24.34 -11.54
CA ILE A 396 -2.34 -25.70 -12.02
C ILE A 396 -1.89 -26.72 -10.98
N LYS A 397 -0.75 -26.51 -10.30
CA LYS A 397 -0.28 -27.41 -9.25
C LYS A 397 -1.25 -27.48 -8.08
N SER A 398 -1.78 -26.34 -7.62
CA SER A 398 -2.76 -26.28 -6.53
C SER A 398 -4.07 -26.98 -6.89
N ILE A 399 -4.54 -26.90 -8.13
CA ILE A 399 -5.71 -27.67 -8.58
C ILE A 399 -5.43 -29.17 -8.53
N LEU A 400 -4.26 -29.60 -9.02
CA LEU A 400 -3.87 -31.02 -9.04
C LEU A 400 -3.62 -31.59 -7.64
N ASP A 401 -3.22 -30.77 -6.67
CA ASP A 401 -2.99 -31.16 -5.28
C ASP A 401 -4.27 -31.52 -4.50
N LEU A 402 -5.46 -31.22 -5.04
CA LEU A 402 -6.74 -31.57 -4.41
C LEU A 402 -7.04 -33.07 -4.49
N ASP A 403 -6.38 -33.79 -5.41
CA ASP A 403 -6.55 -35.23 -5.66
C ASP A 403 -8.02 -35.67 -5.90
N ASP A 404 -8.90 -34.76 -6.33
CA ASP A 404 -10.30 -35.04 -6.68
C ASP A 404 -10.43 -35.59 -8.12
N GLU A 405 -11.20 -36.66 -8.30
CA GLU A 405 -11.34 -37.35 -9.60
C GLU A 405 -11.98 -36.48 -10.68
N LYS A 406 -13.03 -35.71 -10.36
CA LYS A 406 -13.75 -34.89 -11.34
C LYS A 406 -12.94 -33.69 -11.78
N ILE A 407 -12.28 -33.03 -10.82
CA ILE A 407 -11.37 -31.91 -11.10
C ILE A 407 -10.21 -32.40 -11.97
N THR A 408 -9.65 -33.56 -11.65
CA THR A 408 -8.56 -34.18 -12.42
C THR A 408 -9.00 -34.50 -13.84
N GLU A 409 -10.17 -35.13 -14.01
CA GLU A 409 -10.79 -35.37 -15.32
C GLU A 409 -10.94 -34.07 -16.11
N HIS A 410 -11.42 -33.00 -15.47
CA HIS A 410 -11.62 -31.74 -16.15
C HIS A 410 -10.31 -31.09 -16.63
N VAL A 411 -9.23 -31.18 -15.84
CA VAL A 411 -7.91 -30.64 -16.23
C VAL A 411 -7.33 -31.40 -17.41
N PHE A 412 -7.47 -32.72 -17.45
CA PHE A 412 -6.87 -33.55 -18.51
C PHE A 412 -7.73 -33.67 -19.76
N GLU A 413 -9.05 -33.86 -19.64
CA GLU A 413 -9.94 -34.03 -20.79
C GLU A 413 -10.33 -32.70 -21.43
N PHE A 414 -10.85 -31.75 -20.64
CA PHE A 414 -11.28 -30.46 -21.19
C PHE A 414 -10.14 -29.46 -21.30
N GLY A 415 -9.16 -29.54 -20.39
CA GLY A 415 -7.97 -28.70 -20.41
C GLY A 415 -6.89 -29.19 -21.38
N GLN A 416 -6.86 -30.49 -21.72
CA GLN A 416 -5.86 -31.08 -22.63
C GLN A 416 -4.40 -30.81 -22.23
N LEU A 417 -4.13 -30.71 -20.92
CA LEU A 417 -2.83 -30.29 -20.37
C LEU A 417 -1.63 -31.10 -20.93
N ILE A 418 -1.80 -32.41 -21.14
CA ILE A 418 -0.75 -33.28 -21.71
C ILE A 418 -0.44 -32.89 -23.16
N GLU A 419 -1.48 -32.65 -23.96
CA GLU A 419 -1.33 -32.24 -25.36
C GLU A 419 -0.66 -30.86 -25.45
N PHE A 420 -1.03 -29.93 -24.56
CA PHE A 420 -0.39 -28.63 -24.46
C PHE A 420 1.12 -28.74 -24.18
N ILE A 421 1.51 -29.55 -23.19
CA ILE A 421 2.94 -29.76 -22.88
C ILE A 421 3.68 -30.37 -24.07
N VAL A 422 3.17 -31.45 -24.65
CA VAL A 422 3.86 -32.15 -25.76
C VAL A 422 3.95 -31.29 -27.02
N THR A 423 2.92 -30.50 -27.30
CA THR A 423 2.84 -29.68 -28.53
C THR A 423 3.75 -28.46 -28.46
N TYR A 424 3.83 -27.78 -27.31
CA TYR A 424 4.58 -26.53 -27.19
C TYR A 424 6.01 -26.71 -26.66
N HIS A 425 6.32 -27.87 -26.07
CA HIS A 425 7.69 -28.20 -25.62
C HIS A 425 8.56 -28.73 -26.78
N THR A 426 8.89 -27.85 -27.72
CA THR A 426 9.70 -28.16 -28.93
C THR A 426 11.02 -27.39 -28.97
N GLU A 427 12.00 -27.88 -29.74
CA GLU A 427 13.32 -27.25 -29.91
C GLU A 427 13.23 -25.82 -30.47
N GLU A 428 12.25 -25.56 -31.34
CA GLU A 428 12.00 -24.24 -31.91
C GLU A 428 11.62 -23.20 -30.84
N ASN A 429 11.04 -23.66 -29.72
CA ASN A 429 10.58 -22.83 -28.63
C ASN A 429 11.63 -22.67 -27.51
N ASP A 430 12.85 -23.18 -27.65
CA ASP A 430 13.92 -23.17 -26.61
C ASP A 430 14.21 -21.78 -26.01
N LYS A 431 13.87 -20.71 -26.73
CA LYS A 431 14.06 -19.31 -26.30
C LYS A 431 12.84 -18.70 -25.60
N LYS A 432 11.71 -19.42 -25.51
CA LYS A 432 10.46 -18.95 -24.92
C LYS A 432 10.43 -19.29 -23.43
N GLY A 433 10.07 -18.31 -22.60
CA GLY A 433 10.07 -18.44 -21.14
C GLY A 433 9.04 -19.42 -20.59
N TYR A 434 7.95 -19.71 -21.32
CA TYR A 434 6.96 -20.70 -20.87
C TYR A 434 7.50 -22.13 -20.86
N LEU A 435 8.64 -22.42 -21.50
CA LEU A 435 9.24 -23.76 -21.44
C LEU A 435 9.63 -24.18 -20.02
N ALA A 436 10.04 -23.23 -19.18
CA ALA A 436 10.32 -23.52 -17.78
C ALA A 436 9.06 -24.00 -17.04
N LEU A 437 7.91 -23.37 -17.32
CA LEU A 437 6.60 -23.80 -16.84
C LEU A 437 6.27 -25.21 -17.33
N LEU A 438 6.37 -25.48 -18.63
CA LEU A 438 6.07 -26.81 -19.18
C LEU A 438 6.97 -27.90 -18.60
N THR A 439 8.26 -27.61 -18.43
CA THR A 439 9.24 -28.53 -17.84
C THR A 439 8.93 -28.79 -16.36
N SER A 440 8.54 -27.76 -15.61
CA SER A 440 8.16 -27.88 -14.21
C SER A 440 6.87 -28.67 -14.03
N LEU A 441 5.85 -28.40 -14.85
CA LEU A 441 4.59 -29.17 -14.87
C LEU A 441 4.82 -30.63 -15.26
N ALA A 442 5.65 -30.89 -16.29
CA ALA A 442 5.94 -32.26 -16.70
C ALA A 442 6.65 -33.06 -15.60
N ASN A 443 7.63 -32.45 -14.92
CA ASN A 443 8.30 -33.06 -13.78
C ASN A 443 7.32 -33.31 -12.62
N TYR A 444 6.44 -32.36 -12.35
CA TYR A 444 5.43 -32.47 -11.30
C TYR A 444 4.43 -33.61 -11.55
N LEU A 445 3.96 -33.77 -12.79
CA LEU A 445 3.08 -34.87 -13.18
C LEU A 445 3.74 -36.25 -13.01
N ILE A 446 5.06 -36.34 -13.26
CA ILE A 446 5.84 -37.55 -13.02
C ILE A 446 6.01 -37.82 -11.52
N GLU A 447 6.25 -36.79 -10.71
CA GLU A 447 6.33 -36.92 -9.25
C GLU A 447 4.99 -37.41 -8.66
N LYS A 448 3.87 -36.89 -9.15
CA LYS A 448 2.51 -37.28 -8.77
C LYS A 448 2.02 -38.57 -9.45
N SER A 449 2.90 -39.34 -10.11
CA SER A 449 2.51 -40.59 -10.78
C SER A 449 2.00 -41.69 -9.84
N GLN A 450 2.13 -41.50 -8.52
CA GLN A 450 1.55 -42.39 -7.52
C GLN A 450 0.02 -42.24 -7.43
N ASN A 451 -0.54 -41.09 -7.83
CA ASN A 451 -1.98 -40.89 -7.90
C ASN A 451 -2.53 -41.61 -9.15
N LYS A 452 -3.38 -42.63 -8.94
CA LYS A 452 -3.95 -43.46 -9.99
C LYS A 452 -4.81 -42.67 -10.98
N SER A 453 -5.53 -41.66 -10.50
CA SER A 453 -6.41 -40.82 -11.30
C SER A 453 -5.61 -39.99 -12.31
N ILE A 454 -4.47 -39.47 -11.90
CA ILE A 454 -3.53 -38.73 -12.76
C ILE A 454 -2.82 -39.68 -13.75
N LEU A 455 -2.36 -40.83 -13.26
CA LEU A 455 -1.61 -41.81 -14.06
C LEU A 455 -2.42 -42.35 -15.25
N GLN A 456 -3.74 -42.50 -15.11
CA GLN A 456 -4.62 -43.03 -16.17
C GLN A 456 -4.54 -42.21 -17.47
N TYR A 457 -4.37 -40.89 -17.38
CA TYR A 457 -4.44 -40.01 -18.56
C TYR A 457 -3.18 -39.99 -19.44
N TYR A 458 -2.04 -40.45 -18.93
CA TYR A 458 -0.79 -40.48 -19.72
C TYR A 458 -0.09 -41.84 -19.79
N LYS A 459 -0.60 -42.87 -19.09
CA LYS A 459 -0.02 -44.22 -19.09
C LYS A 459 -0.07 -44.91 -20.46
N ASP A 460 -1.00 -44.53 -21.33
CA ASP A 460 -1.12 -45.10 -22.68
C ASP A 460 -0.75 -44.09 -23.79
N ASN A 461 -0.33 -42.88 -23.42
CA ASN A 461 0.00 -41.82 -24.37
C ASN A 461 1.45 -41.97 -24.89
N GLN A 462 1.60 -42.57 -26.08
CA GLN A 462 2.92 -42.79 -26.71
C GLN A 462 3.71 -41.50 -26.93
N GLN A 463 3.04 -40.38 -27.25
CA GLN A 463 3.72 -39.11 -27.46
C GLN A 463 4.32 -38.59 -26.15
N TRP A 464 3.59 -38.72 -25.05
CA TRP A 464 4.09 -38.39 -23.71
C TRP A 464 5.33 -39.23 -23.34
N PHE A 465 5.30 -40.55 -23.53
CA PHE A 465 6.48 -41.39 -23.23
C PHE A 465 7.70 -41.00 -24.05
N ASN A 466 7.52 -40.73 -25.34
CA ASN A 466 8.62 -40.30 -26.21
C ASN A 466 9.18 -38.94 -25.78
N PHE A 467 8.31 -38.00 -25.43
CA PHE A 467 8.70 -36.70 -24.88
C PHE A 467 9.51 -36.84 -23.58
N VAL A 468 9.00 -37.62 -22.62
CA VAL A 468 9.64 -37.83 -21.32
C VAL A 468 11.01 -38.48 -21.46
N LYS A 469 11.11 -39.55 -22.26
CA LYS A 469 12.35 -40.31 -22.44
C LYS A 469 13.43 -39.52 -23.17
N ASN A 470 13.05 -38.78 -24.22
CA ASN A 470 14.02 -38.12 -25.07
C ASN A 470 14.30 -36.69 -24.57
N ARG A 471 13.28 -35.84 -24.52
CA ARG A 471 13.47 -34.40 -24.33
C ARG A 471 13.55 -34.01 -22.87
N LEU A 472 12.56 -34.39 -22.06
CA LEU A 472 12.52 -34.04 -20.63
C LEU A 472 13.72 -34.62 -19.88
N CYS A 473 14.12 -35.87 -20.18
CA CYS A 473 15.30 -36.49 -19.57
C CYS A 473 16.58 -35.70 -19.87
N ASN A 474 16.81 -35.32 -21.14
CA ASN A 474 17.97 -34.53 -21.55
C ASN A 474 18.03 -33.16 -20.88
N ILE A 475 16.88 -32.51 -20.72
CA ILE A 475 16.79 -31.19 -20.05
C ILE A 475 17.05 -31.34 -18.55
N ASN A 476 16.41 -32.31 -17.90
CA ASN A 476 16.62 -32.59 -16.49
C ASN A 476 18.08 -32.92 -16.16
N GLN A 477 18.80 -33.62 -17.05
CA GLN A 477 20.24 -33.87 -16.88
C GLN A 477 21.09 -32.60 -16.88
N LYS A 478 20.63 -31.53 -17.55
CA LYS A 478 21.31 -30.23 -17.61
C LYS A 478 20.88 -29.29 -16.49
N GLU A 479 19.59 -29.28 -16.14
CA GLU A 479 18.98 -28.25 -15.27
C GLU A 479 18.86 -28.66 -13.81
N LYS A 480 18.73 -29.97 -13.49
CA LYS A 480 18.63 -30.44 -12.09
C LYS A 480 19.96 -30.45 -11.32
N PRO A 481 21.15 -30.66 -11.95
CA PRO A 481 22.40 -30.57 -11.21
C PRO A 481 22.60 -29.15 -10.66
N TYR A 482 22.95 -29.05 -9.38
CA TYR A 482 23.37 -27.79 -8.83
C TYR A 482 24.67 -27.31 -9.49
N LEU A 483 24.88 -25.99 -9.53
CA LEU A 483 26.18 -25.45 -9.89
C LEU A 483 27.24 -26.07 -8.96
N CYS A 484 28.28 -26.66 -9.54
CA CYS A 484 29.31 -27.41 -8.80
C CYS A 484 28.82 -28.66 -8.04
N ASN A 485 27.61 -29.18 -8.31
CA ASN A 485 26.98 -30.31 -7.61
C ASN A 485 26.79 -30.10 -6.09
N VAL A 486 26.84 -28.86 -5.61
CA VAL A 486 26.61 -28.52 -4.20
C VAL A 486 25.22 -27.93 -4.06
N ASN A 487 24.35 -28.59 -3.29
CA ASN A 487 23.03 -28.04 -2.97
C ASN A 487 23.19 -26.82 -2.05
N PRO A 488 22.82 -25.59 -2.46
CA PRO A 488 22.95 -24.39 -1.63
C PRO A 488 22.05 -24.42 -0.38
N LYS A 489 21.01 -25.27 -0.39
CA LYS A 489 20.07 -25.47 0.71
C LYS A 489 20.27 -26.79 1.43
N ALA A 490 21.34 -27.54 1.13
CA ALA A 490 21.75 -28.59 2.03
C ALA A 490 22.16 -27.90 3.34
N LYS A 491 21.29 -27.95 4.34
CA LYS A 491 21.76 -28.00 5.72
C LYS A 491 22.57 -29.27 5.80
N SER A 492 23.85 -29.16 5.49
CA SER A 492 24.79 -30.21 5.78
C SER A 492 24.73 -30.38 7.29
N GLU A 493 24.13 -31.47 7.76
CA GLU A 493 24.55 -32.12 9.00
C GLU A 493 25.99 -32.61 8.79
N VAL A 494 26.90 -31.67 8.56
CA VAL A 494 28.31 -31.88 8.83
C VAL A 494 28.37 -31.65 10.33
N ALA A 495 28.55 -32.74 11.06
CA ALA A 495 28.99 -32.68 12.45
C ALA A 495 30.07 -31.60 12.57
N ASP A 496 29.96 -30.75 13.60
CA ASP A 496 30.83 -29.62 13.93
C ASP A 496 32.31 -30.01 14.11
N ASP A 497 32.98 -30.42 13.03
CA ASP A 497 34.41 -30.72 12.99
C ASP A 497 35.13 -29.92 11.88
N GLN A 498 34.48 -28.89 11.31
CA GLN A 498 35.09 -27.99 10.32
C GLN A 498 35.47 -26.59 10.84
N GLU A 499 35.38 -26.36 12.16
CA GLU A 499 35.99 -25.18 12.78
C GLU A 499 37.55 -25.24 12.68
N SER A 500 38.10 -26.44 12.47
CA SER A 500 39.50 -26.72 12.19
C SER A 500 40.05 -25.99 10.95
N ASP A 501 39.29 -25.95 9.85
CA ASP A 501 39.87 -25.57 8.55
C ASP A 501 39.92 -24.05 8.36
N ILE A 502 38.92 -23.32 8.85
CA ILE A 502 38.92 -21.85 8.83
C ILE A 502 39.97 -21.31 9.80
N MET A 503 40.11 -21.93 10.97
CA MET A 503 41.11 -21.54 11.95
C MET A 503 42.54 -21.86 11.48
N GLN A 504 42.77 -22.97 10.77
CA GLN A 504 44.05 -23.28 10.13
C GLN A 504 44.41 -22.30 8.99
N ILE A 505 43.42 -21.85 8.21
CA ILE A 505 43.62 -20.84 7.17
C ILE A 505 43.98 -19.49 7.79
N LEU A 506 43.27 -19.07 8.85
CA LEU A 506 43.58 -17.85 9.61
C LEU A 506 44.93 -17.93 10.32
N GLN A 507 45.31 -19.11 10.82
CA GLN A 507 46.59 -19.34 11.49
C GLN A 507 47.76 -19.27 10.49
N LYS A 508 47.63 -19.86 9.30
CA LYS A 508 48.61 -19.69 8.21
C LYS A 508 48.70 -18.25 7.72
N PHE A 509 47.58 -17.52 7.69
CA PHE A 509 47.55 -16.11 7.28
C PHE A 509 48.21 -15.21 8.34
N ASN A 510 48.00 -15.48 9.62
CA ASN A 510 48.66 -14.76 10.71
C ASN A 510 50.16 -15.12 10.81
N GLU A 511 50.54 -16.38 10.64
CA GLU A 511 51.96 -16.80 10.62
C GLU A 511 52.75 -16.13 9.49
N SER A 512 52.12 -15.91 8.33
CA SER A 512 52.74 -15.20 7.21
C SER A 512 52.79 -13.68 7.39
N TYR A 513 51.89 -13.09 8.17
CA TYR A 513 51.88 -11.65 8.46
C TYR A 513 52.84 -11.26 9.61
N TYR A 514 52.93 -12.08 10.66
CA TYR A 514 53.87 -11.84 11.78
C TYR A 514 55.29 -12.37 11.52
N GLY A 515 55.46 -13.32 10.59
CA GLY A 515 56.77 -13.85 10.18
C GLY A 515 57.62 -12.87 9.33
N GLN A 516 57.02 -11.79 8.83
CA GLN A 516 57.74 -10.72 8.12
C GLN A 516 58.12 -9.52 9.01
N GLN A 517 57.61 -9.43 10.25
CA GLN A 517 57.96 -8.36 11.19
C GLN A 517 59.02 -8.76 12.23
N THR A 518 59.44 -10.03 12.29
CA THR A 518 60.42 -10.53 13.26
C THR A 518 61.87 -10.60 12.75
N GLN A 519 62.21 -9.86 11.69
CA GLN A 519 63.61 -9.65 11.28
C GLN A 519 64.18 -8.25 11.55
N GLU A 520 63.39 -7.28 12.02
CA GLU A 520 63.90 -5.91 12.22
C GLU A 520 64.02 -5.42 13.67
N GLU A 521 63.58 -6.18 14.68
CA GLU A 521 63.77 -5.77 16.08
C GLU A 521 64.48 -6.87 16.90
N GLN A 522 65.68 -7.25 16.44
CA GLN A 522 66.76 -7.65 17.34
C GLN A 522 67.56 -6.42 17.74
N GLN A 523 67.01 -5.62 18.67
CA GLN A 523 67.81 -4.78 19.56
C GLN A 523 66.90 -4.30 20.70
N ASP A 524 67.45 -4.41 21.91
CA ASP A 524 66.97 -3.86 23.18
C ASP A 524 66.07 -4.75 24.06
N GLN A 525 66.75 -5.71 24.70
CA GLN A 525 66.85 -5.91 26.16
C GLN A 525 65.55 -5.88 26.97
N ASP A 526 65.12 -7.05 27.44
CA ASP A 526 65.44 -7.56 28.79
C ASP A 526 64.89 -6.68 29.92
N GLN A 527 63.70 -7.01 30.45
CA GLN A 527 63.51 -7.22 31.90
C GLN A 527 62.11 -7.77 32.25
N GLU A 528 62.16 -8.93 32.92
CA GLU A 528 61.29 -9.38 34.01
C GLU A 528 59.86 -9.91 33.73
N THR A 529 59.84 -11.21 33.44
CA THR A 529 58.96 -12.24 34.04
C THR A 529 58.35 -11.90 35.41
N SER A 530 57.06 -12.18 35.63
CA SER A 530 56.59 -13.42 36.29
C SER A 530 55.14 -13.37 36.82
N LYS A 531 54.45 -14.54 36.69
CA LYS A 531 53.36 -15.10 37.53
C LYS A 531 51.96 -14.46 37.42
N GLN A 532 50.85 -15.17 37.60
CA GLN A 532 50.47 -16.58 37.68
C GLN A 532 48.93 -16.61 37.61
N ASP A 533 48.39 -17.77 37.26
CA ASP A 533 46.99 -18.15 37.17
C ASP A 533 46.13 -17.84 38.43
N GLN A 534 44.80 -17.77 38.25
CA GLN A 534 43.78 -18.70 38.82
C GLN A 534 42.43 -18.06 39.22
N ASP A 535 41.38 -18.84 38.90
CA ASP A 535 40.11 -19.08 39.63
C ASP A 535 38.82 -18.30 39.30
N LEU A 536 37.96 -18.99 38.52
CA LEU A 536 36.69 -19.66 38.93
C LEU A 536 35.57 -18.88 39.67
N ASP A 537 34.41 -18.97 39.01
CA ASP A 537 33.07 -19.35 39.53
C ASP A 537 32.14 -18.37 40.30
N THR A 538 31.06 -18.00 39.59
CA THR A 538 29.62 -18.24 39.89
C THR A 538 28.97 -17.67 41.17
N TYR A 539 27.99 -16.76 41.02
CA TYR A 539 26.54 -16.94 41.35
C TYR A 539 25.75 -15.61 41.54
N ASN A 540 24.66 -15.48 40.76
CA ASN A 540 23.31 -14.94 41.03
C ASN A 540 23.04 -13.75 41.99
N SER A 541 22.39 -12.68 41.49
CA SER A 541 20.94 -12.38 41.68
C SER A 541 20.58 -10.90 41.41
N GLN A 542 19.36 -10.71 40.89
CA GLN A 542 18.48 -9.51 40.77
C GLN A 542 18.68 -8.45 41.89
N ASP A 543 18.50 -7.13 41.75
CA ASP A 543 17.58 -6.32 40.95
C ASP A 543 17.96 -4.80 41.08
N ASN A 544 17.56 -4.02 40.07
CA ASN A 544 17.26 -2.57 40.04
C ASN A 544 18.26 -1.47 40.47
N GLY A 545 18.60 -0.61 39.49
CA GLY A 545 19.10 0.75 39.69
C GLY A 545 19.57 1.38 38.37
N GLN A 546 18.83 2.38 37.89
CA GLN A 546 19.03 3.19 36.69
C GLN A 546 20.49 3.62 36.45
N LEU A 547 20.89 3.79 35.19
CA LEU A 547 21.35 5.08 34.60
C LEU A 547 21.95 4.86 33.20
N GLU A 548 21.42 5.68 32.29
CA GLU A 548 22.09 6.44 31.23
C GLU A 548 22.76 5.76 30.02
N GLU A 549 22.39 6.36 28.90
CA GLU A 549 22.85 6.29 27.53
C GLU A 549 24.37 6.42 27.41
N ASP A 550 24.98 5.69 26.45
CA ASP A 550 25.83 6.36 25.47
C ASP A 550 26.20 5.48 24.28
N GLU A 551 26.66 6.17 23.24
CA GLU A 551 27.41 5.69 22.06
C GLU A 551 26.66 5.57 20.72
N ASN A 552 26.44 6.76 20.15
CA ASN A 552 27.00 7.15 18.85
C ASN A 552 27.98 6.15 18.19
N ILE A 553 27.65 5.68 16.99
CA ILE A 553 28.65 5.48 15.93
C ILE A 553 28.19 6.19 14.65
N LEU A 554 29.08 7.09 14.25
CA LEU A 554 29.16 7.89 13.04
C LEU A 554 29.04 7.05 11.76
N MET A 555 28.29 7.51 10.77
CA MET A 555 28.55 7.24 9.34
C MET A 555 28.39 8.56 8.60
N ASP A 556 29.54 9.18 8.35
CA ASP A 556 29.74 10.23 7.36
C ASP A 556 29.68 9.58 5.97
N MET A 557 29.09 10.25 4.97
CA MET A 557 29.56 10.28 3.58
C MET A 557 28.56 11.02 2.68
N ASN A 558 28.96 12.24 2.41
CA ASN A 558 28.48 13.20 1.44
C ASN A 558 28.68 12.68 0.00
N HIS A 559 27.61 12.56 -0.80
CA HIS A 559 27.70 12.57 -2.27
C HIS A 559 26.42 13.13 -2.89
N GLY A 560 26.41 14.44 -3.13
CA GLY A 560 25.53 15.06 -4.10
C GLY A 560 26.03 14.77 -5.52
N GLN A 561 25.24 14.02 -6.29
CA GLN A 561 25.38 13.95 -7.75
C GLN A 561 24.36 14.88 -8.39
N VAL A 562 24.89 15.99 -8.89
CA VAL A 562 24.26 16.86 -9.88
C VAL A 562 24.09 16.05 -11.17
N TRP A 563 22.85 15.89 -11.63
CA TRP A 563 22.56 15.45 -13.00
C TRP A 563 22.32 16.69 -13.85
N SER A 564 23.26 16.94 -14.75
CA SER A 564 23.19 17.90 -15.84
C SER A 564 22.40 17.28 -17.00
N ASP A 565 21.22 17.81 -17.30
CA ASP A 565 20.50 17.52 -18.53
C ASP A 565 20.97 18.45 -19.66
N ASP A 566 21.75 17.87 -20.58
CA ASP A 566 22.09 18.45 -21.87
C ASP A 566 20.82 18.56 -22.73
N THR A 567 20.26 19.77 -22.82
CA THR A 567 19.26 20.12 -23.83
C THR A 567 19.97 20.68 -25.05
N ASN A 568 20.09 19.85 -26.10
CA ASN A 568 20.44 20.30 -27.45
C ASN A 568 19.33 21.22 -27.98
N GLN A 569 19.62 22.52 -27.99
CA GLN A 569 18.93 23.53 -28.78
C GLN A 569 19.36 23.39 -30.25
N GLU A 570 18.43 23.02 -31.13
CA GLU A 570 18.49 23.46 -32.51
C GLU A 570 17.42 24.52 -32.77
N ASN A 571 17.92 25.73 -32.99
CA ASN A 571 17.23 26.87 -33.55
C ASN A 571 16.52 26.52 -34.87
N ARG A 572 15.28 26.97 -35.04
CA ARG A 572 14.90 27.67 -36.26
C ARG A 572 13.78 28.68 -36.02
N GLN A 573 14.05 29.87 -36.54
CA GLN A 573 13.37 31.13 -36.33
C GLN A 573 12.01 31.22 -37.02
N ASN A 574 11.14 31.99 -36.38
CA ASN A 574 10.06 32.86 -36.86
C ASN A 574 9.84 32.95 -38.39
N GLN A 575 8.56 32.92 -38.78
CA GLN A 575 8.02 33.90 -39.73
C GLN A 575 6.50 34.08 -39.53
N ASP A 576 6.11 35.34 -39.68
CA ASP A 576 4.82 35.97 -39.44
C ASP A 576 3.68 35.49 -40.36
N ASP A 577 2.43 35.65 -39.92
CA ASP A 577 1.47 36.58 -40.54
C ASP A 577 0.01 36.34 -40.08
N GLU A 578 -0.60 37.40 -39.54
CA GLU A 578 -2.05 37.59 -39.51
C GLU A 578 -2.58 37.79 -40.94
N ILE A 579 -3.81 37.34 -41.27
CA ILE A 579 -4.80 38.09 -42.06
C ILE A 579 -6.17 37.38 -42.06
N GLN A 580 -7.18 38.25 -42.05
CA GLN A 580 -8.63 38.10 -41.99
C GLN A 580 -9.27 37.26 -43.11
N GLY A 581 -10.49 36.77 -42.82
CA GLY A 581 -11.22 35.81 -43.65
C GLY A 581 -12.06 36.34 -44.82
N ASN A 582 -12.66 35.40 -45.55
CA ASN A 582 -14.06 35.43 -46.03
C ASN A 582 -14.41 34.20 -46.90
N LYS A 583 -15.61 33.64 -46.61
CA LYS A 583 -16.66 33.09 -47.51
C LYS A 583 -16.36 31.95 -48.51
N CYS A 584 -17.08 30.84 -48.30
CA CYS A 584 -18.15 30.27 -49.17
C CYS A 584 -18.41 28.82 -48.69
N GLN A 585 -19.47 28.53 -47.93
CA GLN A 585 -20.78 28.06 -48.42
C GLN A 585 -20.71 27.24 -49.72
N ASP A 586 -20.79 25.91 -49.56
CA ASP A 586 -21.74 25.11 -50.33
C ASP A 586 -22.27 23.93 -49.51
N SER A 587 -23.55 23.69 -49.74
CA SER A 587 -24.55 22.94 -48.99
C SER A 587 -24.45 21.42 -49.07
N LEU A 588 -24.93 20.73 -48.03
CA LEU A 588 -25.92 19.64 -48.15
C LEU A 588 -26.64 19.41 -46.80
N GLN A 589 -27.95 19.64 -46.82
CA GLN A 589 -28.93 19.32 -45.77
C GLN A 589 -29.11 17.81 -45.62
N MET A 590 -29.45 17.36 -44.40
CA MET A 590 -30.26 16.18 -43.98
C MET A 590 -29.92 15.97 -42.48
N THR A 591 -30.77 15.88 -41.47
CA THR A 591 -32.24 15.85 -41.27
C THR A 591 -32.55 16.38 -39.86
N SER A 592 -33.74 16.94 -39.69
CA SER A 592 -34.22 17.71 -38.54
C SER A 592 -34.68 16.89 -37.32
N GLU A 593 -34.02 15.78 -36.99
CA GLU A 593 -34.35 14.96 -35.80
C GLU A 593 -33.35 15.14 -34.65
N ASN A 594 -32.07 15.41 -34.96
CA ASN A 594 -31.02 15.56 -33.93
C ASN A 594 -31.04 16.90 -33.17
N ALA A 595 -31.75 17.91 -33.67
CA ALA A 595 -31.79 19.24 -33.03
C ALA A 595 -32.76 19.31 -31.84
N LYS A 596 -33.75 18.41 -31.76
CA LYS A 596 -34.67 18.32 -30.60
C LYS A 596 -34.10 17.48 -29.46
N GLU A 597 -33.29 16.47 -29.77
CA GLU A 597 -32.59 15.68 -28.75
C GLU A 597 -31.48 16.48 -28.06
N ILE A 598 -30.74 17.34 -28.76
CA ILE A 598 -29.67 18.14 -28.14
C ILE A 598 -30.22 19.24 -27.21
N SER A 599 -31.42 19.77 -27.50
CA SER A 599 -32.10 20.71 -26.59
C SER A 599 -32.66 20.02 -25.35
N GLN A 600 -33.15 18.78 -25.46
CA GLN A 600 -33.63 17.99 -24.32
C GLN A 600 -32.49 17.40 -23.47
N ILE A 601 -31.30 17.17 -24.05
CA ILE A 601 -30.09 16.81 -23.32
C ILE A 601 -29.54 18.04 -22.57
N GLY A 602 -29.59 19.23 -23.19
CA GLY A 602 -29.20 20.49 -22.54
C GLY A 602 -30.08 20.86 -21.34
N GLU A 603 -31.40 20.68 -21.43
CA GLU A 603 -32.31 20.94 -20.30
C GLU A 603 -32.24 19.86 -19.20
N ASN A 604 -31.95 18.59 -19.54
CA ASN A 604 -31.74 17.52 -18.54
C ASN A 604 -30.40 17.64 -17.79
N ILE A 605 -29.37 18.23 -18.39
CA ILE A 605 -28.10 18.50 -17.69
C ILE A 605 -28.28 19.61 -16.64
N SER A 606 -29.14 20.61 -16.89
CA SER A 606 -29.46 21.63 -15.88
C SER A 606 -30.31 21.12 -14.71
N ILE A 607 -31.05 20.02 -14.88
CA ILE A 607 -31.80 19.37 -13.78
C ILE A 607 -30.87 18.50 -12.90
N LEU A 608 -29.74 18.02 -13.44
CA LEU A 608 -28.69 17.31 -12.69
C LEU A 608 -27.82 18.22 -11.80
N PHE A 609 -27.88 19.54 -11.98
CA PHE A 609 -27.22 20.53 -11.12
C PHE A 609 -28.11 21.09 -9.99
N ASN A 610 -29.22 20.41 -9.68
CA ASN A 610 -30.03 20.77 -8.51
C ASN A 610 -29.39 20.21 -7.23
N HIS A 611 -28.57 21.04 -6.59
CA HIS A 611 -27.90 20.85 -5.29
C HIS A 611 -28.79 20.42 -4.10
N ASN A 612 -30.08 20.18 -4.30
CA ASN A 612 -31.08 19.92 -3.26
C ASN A 612 -31.66 18.50 -3.22
N LEU A 613 -31.34 17.61 -4.18
CA LEU A 613 -31.85 16.22 -4.13
C LEU A 613 -30.95 15.23 -3.37
N PHE A 614 -29.74 15.64 -2.99
CA PHE A 614 -28.80 14.81 -2.24
C PHE A 614 -29.06 14.78 -0.71
N TRP A 615 -29.91 15.68 -0.20
CA TRP A 615 -30.09 15.92 1.24
C TRP A 615 -31.32 15.27 1.87
N LYS A 616 -32.00 14.35 1.18
CA LYS A 616 -33.26 13.75 1.68
C LYS A 616 -33.15 12.31 2.19
N ILE A 617 -31.93 11.81 2.38
CA ILE A 617 -31.70 10.51 3.01
C ILE A 617 -31.09 10.77 4.39
N GLU A 618 -31.93 11.26 5.30
CA GLU A 618 -31.71 11.20 6.73
C GLU A 618 -33.06 10.85 7.39
N TYR A 619 -33.05 9.69 8.06
CA TYR A 619 -33.99 9.21 9.10
C TYR A 619 -35.47 9.00 8.73
N ASP A 620 -35.82 7.74 8.48
CA ASP A 620 -36.90 7.10 9.23
C ASP A 620 -36.53 5.64 9.54
N CYS A 621 -36.09 5.39 10.77
CA CYS A 621 -35.85 4.05 11.32
C CYS A 621 -37.21 3.39 11.62
N GLN A 622 -37.97 3.06 10.58
CA GLN A 622 -39.13 2.16 10.64
C GLN A 622 -39.59 1.63 9.27
N GLU A 623 -39.04 2.11 8.13
CA GLU A 623 -39.41 1.62 6.79
C GLU A 623 -38.39 0.65 6.15
N SER A 624 -37.32 0.25 6.86
CA SER A 624 -36.33 -0.69 6.29
C SER A 624 -36.84 -2.13 6.13
N ASP A 625 -37.94 -2.49 6.81
CA ASP A 625 -38.50 -3.85 6.75
C ASP A 625 -39.53 -4.04 5.63
N ASP A 626 -40.09 -2.98 5.06
CA ASP A 626 -41.13 -3.07 4.03
C ASP A 626 -40.59 -2.95 2.59
N ILE A 627 -39.37 -2.42 2.40
CA ILE A 627 -38.76 -2.30 1.06
C ILE A 627 -38.10 -3.61 0.59
N LEU A 628 -37.76 -4.52 1.50
CA LEU A 628 -37.20 -5.85 1.19
C LEU A 628 -38.23 -6.89 0.70
N ASN A 629 -39.54 -6.60 0.77
CA ASN A 629 -40.61 -7.53 0.36
C ASN A 629 -41.32 -7.17 -0.96
N SER A 630 -40.87 -6.14 -1.70
CA SER A 630 -41.54 -5.70 -2.94
C SER A 630 -40.85 -6.04 -4.26
N TYR A 631 -39.79 -6.84 -4.24
CA TYR A 631 -39.19 -7.43 -5.44
C TYR A 631 -38.97 -8.94 -5.30
N ALA A 632 -40.10 -9.64 -5.14
CA ALA A 632 -40.30 -11.01 -5.61
C ALA A 632 -41.00 -10.98 -6.98
#